data_AF-A0A076N213-F1
#
_entry.id   AF-A0A076N213-F1
#
_cell.length_a   1.000
_cell.length_b   1.000
_cell.length_c   1.000
_cell.angle_alpha   90.00
_cell.angle_beta   90.00
_cell.angle_gamma   90.00
#
_symmetry.space_group_name_H-M   'P 1'
#
loop_
_entity.id
_entity.type
_entity.pdbx_description
1 polymer ?
#
loop_
_entity_poly.entity_id
_entity_poly.type
_entity_poly.pdbx_seq_one_letter_code
_entity_poly.pdbx_strand_id
1 'polypeptide(L)'
;MALAVVILLVLALVIWLIRRKRASARSAPVVGGDRAVQPVHPPPQVSAPVAAMPPIQRYPALPAATLSYAEWVPAGRDVKVAGLVIRGGMLYLGRSMADAAGNGVEPALIDPTLPVDGARPDWTGETMDYWPSYSDISPRGRAAYLAWLAGGRSNPRAYIGYVFVYFYGLERRLLTELPGTPDPAAEFRLLTGEVRRLLGIYRGNRSFEQYASSLLDCVAILDPTARWNGPPPAFPEWTYELPAELRLGLGQLVAAGRPLPADWALAWYTHHPETRLRTPAQRCPDEFHELFTARYQERFGDGLVVKPNKTRLSSRYFPASGGFGGEVKLENPNLPDVGKLTGPVTKLRDLIEAVTDDLDAYSRHLGRHPGDTGSPAAVALLPKGVSYRADERTERFGPGRRAASTTMAARSSQRRS
;
A
#
# COMPACT_ATOMS: atom_id res chain seq x y z
N MET A 1 22.38 40.35 -35.14
CA MET A 1 23.58 40.32 -34.28
C MET A 1 23.22 40.20 -32.79
N ALA A 2 22.38 41.07 -32.22
CA ALA A 2 22.06 41.05 -30.78
C ALA A 2 21.36 39.77 -30.27
N LEU A 3 20.42 39.18 -31.04
CA LEU A 3 19.67 37.99 -30.61
C LEU A 3 20.54 36.73 -30.48
N ALA A 4 21.53 36.58 -31.36
CA ALA A 4 22.44 35.43 -31.35
C ALA A 4 23.39 35.45 -30.14
N VAL A 5 23.80 36.64 -29.70
CA VAL A 5 24.65 36.82 -28.51
C VAL A 5 23.90 36.46 -27.23
N VAL A 6 22.62 36.81 -27.14
CA VAL A 6 21.78 36.47 -25.97
C VAL A 6 21.59 34.95 -25.85
N ILE A 7 21.35 34.25 -26.96
CA ILE A 7 21.18 32.78 -26.95
C ILE A 7 22.46 32.07 -26.49
N LEU A 8 23.63 32.53 -26.95
CA LEU A 8 24.92 31.97 -26.54
C LEU A 8 25.21 32.18 -25.04
N LEU A 9 24.84 33.33 -24.49
CA LEU A 9 25.01 33.61 -23.05
C LEU A 9 24.11 32.73 -22.17
N VAL A 10 22.86 32.49 -22.60
CA VAL A 10 21.93 31.60 -21.89
C VAL A 10 22.42 30.14 -21.93
N LEU A 11 22.90 29.68 -23.08
CA LEU A 11 23.49 28.33 -23.22
C LEU A 11 24.73 28.14 -22.35
N ALA A 12 25.61 29.14 -22.29
CA ALA A 12 26.80 29.09 -21.43
C ALA A 12 26.43 29.01 -19.94
N LEU A 13 25.40 29.75 -19.50
CA LEU A 13 24.91 29.73 -18.12
C LEU A 13 24.31 28.36 -17.74
N VAL A 14 23.53 27.75 -18.64
CA VAL A 14 22.93 26.42 -18.42
C VAL A 14 24.02 25.35 -18.32
N ILE A 15 25.03 25.37 -19.21
CA ILE A 15 26.16 24.43 -19.16
C ILE A 15 26.96 24.60 -17.87
N TRP A 16 27.18 25.84 -17.42
CA TRP A 16 27.89 26.14 -16.18
C TRP A 16 27.13 25.60 -14.95
N LEU A 17 25.80 25.76 -14.89
CA LEU A 17 24.96 25.23 -13.80
C LEU A 17 24.97 23.70 -13.75
N ILE A 18 24.95 23.02 -14.90
CA ILE A 18 25.02 21.56 -14.99
C ILE A 18 26.39 21.06 -14.49
N ARG A 19 27.48 21.74 -14.89
CA ARG A 19 28.85 21.39 -14.44
C ARG A 19 29.03 21.61 -12.94
N ARG A 20 28.46 22.69 -12.37
CA ARG A 20 28.51 22.98 -10.93
C ARG A 20 27.76 21.93 -10.09
N LYS A 21 26.60 21.46 -10.55
CA LYS A 21 25.87 20.35 -9.89
C LYS A 21 26.66 19.04 -9.89
N ARG A 22 27.45 18.76 -10.92
CA ARG A 22 28.30 17.56 -10.99
C ARG A 22 29.57 17.64 -10.14
N ALA A 23 30.10 18.84 -9.89
CA ALA A 23 31.27 19.03 -9.04
C ALA A 23 30.95 18.93 -7.53
N SER A 24 29.73 19.28 -7.11
CA SER A 24 29.29 19.19 -5.70
C SER A 24 28.96 17.77 -5.22
N ALA A 25 28.90 16.79 -6.13
CA ALA A 25 28.58 15.39 -5.82
C ALA A 25 29.83 14.51 -5.58
N ARG A 26 31.03 15.08 -5.53
CA ARG A 26 32.31 14.34 -5.51
C ARG A 26 33.21 14.60 -4.31
N SER A 27 32.70 15.15 -3.21
CA SER A 27 33.53 15.46 -2.04
C SER A 27 32.87 15.11 -0.69
N ALA A 28 33.60 14.28 0.08
CA ALA A 28 33.55 14.02 1.53
C ALA A 28 32.90 12.67 1.99
N PRO A 29 33.35 12.09 3.13
CA PRO A 29 34.40 11.06 3.17
C PRO A 29 33.99 9.76 3.90
N VAL A 30 34.87 8.75 3.80
CA VAL A 30 34.78 7.41 4.42
C VAL A 30 35.54 7.37 5.76
N VAL A 31 34.91 6.86 6.82
CA VAL A 31 35.48 6.18 8.02
C VAL A 31 34.33 5.29 8.54
N GLY A 32 34.39 3.98 8.78
CA GLY A 32 35.45 3.08 9.21
C GLY A 32 35.07 2.51 10.59
N GLY A 33 34.63 1.25 10.68
CA GLY A 33 34.29 0.62 11.96
C GLY A 33 33.64 -0.77 11.84
N ASP A 34 34.49 -1.80 11.77
CA ASP A 34 34.14 -3.22 11.87
C ASP A 34 33.44 -3.56 13.20
N ARG A 35 32.39 -4.39 13.13
CA ARG A 35 32.05 -5.36 14.19
C ARG A 35 31.26 -6.54 13.60
N ALA A 36 31.83 -7.73 13.75
CA ALA A 36 31.29 -9.00 13.29
C ALA A 36 29.94 -9.34 13.95
N VAL A 37 28.98 -9.78 13.14
CA VAL A 37 27.68 -10.34 13.60
C VAL A 37 27.71 -11.86 13.42
N GLN A 38 27.51 -12.56 14.53
CA GLN A 38 27.38 -14.03 14.60
C GLN A 38 26.01 -14.50 14.07
N PRO A 39 25.88 -15.77 13.62
CA PRO A 39 24.66 -16.26 12.98
C PRO A 39 23.52 -16.49 13.98
N VAL A 40 22.35 -15.91 13.69
CA VAL A 40 21.11 -16.09 14.48
C VAL A 40 20.34 -17.29 13.94
N HIS A 41 20.09 -18.28 14.81
CA HIS A 41 19.22 -19.42 14.53
C HIS A 41 17.74 -18.99 14.40
N PRO A 42 16.92 -19.66 13.55
CA PRO A 42 15.52 -19.32 13.37
C PRO A 42 14.65 -19.74 14.58
N PRO A 43 13.62 -18.94 14.95
CA PRO A 43 12.69 -19.30 16.02
C PRO A 43 11.68 -20.39 15.56
N PRO A 44 11.12 -21.15 16.51
CA PRO A 44 10.28 -22.32 16.23
C PRO A 44 8.93 -21.93 15.64
N GLN A 45 8.50 -22.67 14.62
CA GLN A 45 7.19 -22.49 13.98
C GLN A 45 6.08 -23.07 14.88
N VAL A 46 5.16 -22.21 15.31
CA VAL A 46 3.88 -22.63 15.91
C VAL A 46 2.86 -22.77 14.78
N SER A 47 2.43 -24.01 14.53
CA SER A 47 1.44 -24.35 13.52
C SER A 47 0.02 -24.11 14.05
N ALA A 48 -0.66 -23.07 13.57
CA ALA A 48 -2.11 -22.94 13.68
C ALA A 48 -2.78 -23.40 12.37
N PRO A 49 -3.92 -24.10 12.40
CA PRO A 49 -4.51 -24.70 11.22
C PRO A 49 -5.16 -23.63 10.34
N VAL A 50 -4.68 -23.51 9.10
CA VAL A 50 -5.31 -22.70 8.05
C VAL A 50 -6.60 -23.40 7.64
N ALA A 51 -7.73 -22.70 7.72
CA ALA A 51 -9.01 -23.17 7.21
C ALA A 51 -8.88 -23.55 5.72
N ALA A 52 -9.29 -24.77 5.37
CA ALA A 52 -9.17 -25.30 4.02
C ALA A 52 -10.01 -24.46 3.04
N MET A 53 -9.34 -23.87 2.05
CA MET A 53 -10.00 -23.32 0.87
C MET A 53 -10.74 -24.44 0.11
N PRO A 54 -11.87 -24.15 -0.55
CA PRO A 54 -12.57 -25.15 -1.36
C PRO A 54 -11.65 -25.69 -2.46
N PRO A 55 -11.82 -26.95 -2.88
CA PRO A 55 -10.96 -27.56 -3.89
C PRO A 55 -11.04 -26.80 -5.20
N ILE A 56 -9.87 -26.47 -5.77
CA ILE A 56 -9.74 -25.89 -7.12
C ILE A 56 -10.36 -26.90 -8.10
N GLN A 57 -11.52 -26.57 -8.65
CA GLN A 57 -12.13 -27.33 -9.72
C GLN A 57 -11.27 -27.14 -10.98
N ARG A 58 -10.46 -28.14 -11.31
CA ARG A 58 -9.59 -28.13 -12.51
C ARG A 58 -10.46 -28.32 -13.75
N TYR A 59 -10.82 -27.21 -14.39
CA TYR A 59 -11.41 -27.24 -15.73
C TYR A 59 -10.34 -27.65 -16.77
N PRO A 60 -10.68 -28.42 -17.81
CA PRO A 60 -9.77 -28.65 -18.92
C PRO A 60 -9.40 -27.31 -19.57
N ALA A 61 -8.12 -27.13 -19.92
CA ALA A 61 -7.64 -25.89 -20.53
C ALA A 61 -8.35 -25.63 -21.86
N LEU A 62 -8.87 -24.42 -22.06
CA LEU A 62 -9.51 -24.01 -23.31
C LEU A 62 -8.48 -24.03 -24.46
N PRO A 63 -8.82 -24.56 -25.65
CA PRO A 63 -8.01 -24.36 -26.85
C PRO A 63 -8.07 -22.88 -27.24
N ALA A 64 -6.97 -22.14 -27.05
CA ALA A 64 -6.94 -20.71 -27.30
C ALA A 64 -7.25 -20.30 -28.76
N ALA A 65 -7.03 -21.20 -29.73
CA ALA A 65 -7.12 -20.91 -31.16
C ALA A 65 -8.53 -20.61 -31.69
N THR A 66 -9.59 -20.79 -30.89
CA THR A 66 -10.98 -20.64 -31.35
C THR A 66 -11.58 -19.25 -31.06
N LEU A 67 -10.90 -18.39 -30.30
CA LEU A 67 -11.46 -17.09 -29.88
C LEU A 67 -11.22 -15.99 -30.94
N SER A 68 -12.29 -15.53 -31.58
CA SER A 68 -12.24 -14.41 -32.53
C SER A 68 -12.08 -13.04 -31.85
N TYR A 69 -12.74 -12.86 -30.71
CA TYR A 69 -12.62 -11.69 -29.83
C TYR A 69 -11.95 -12.07 -28.52
N ALA A 70 -11.30 -11.10 -27.89
CA ALA A 70 -10.69 -11.29 -26.60
C ALA A 70 -11.73 -11.60 -25.52
N GLU A 71 -11.40 -12.60 -24.70
CA GLU A 71 -12.11 -12.92 -23.48
C GLU A 71 -11.21 -12.69 -22.27
N TRP A 72 -11.81 -12.19 -21.19
CA TRP A 72 -11.18 -12.22 -19.88
C TRP A 72 -11.18 -13.65 -19.34
N VAL A 73 -9.99 -14.21 -19.11
CA VAL A 73 -9.82 -15.48 -18.43
C VAL A 73 -9.85 -15.20 -16.92
N PRO A 74 -10.91 -15.58 -16.19
CA PRO A 74 -11.03 -15.24 -14.78
C PRO A 74 -10.01 -15.98 -13.91
N ALA A 75 -9.83 -15.50 -12.69
CA ALA A 75 -8.97 -16.15 -11.70
C ALA A 75 -9.33 -17.64 -11.51
N GLY A 76 -8.31 -18.47 -11.39
CA GLY A 76 -8.47 -19.92 -11.21
C GLY A 76 -8.80 -20.71 -12.48
N ARG A 77 -8.98 -20.06 -13.64
CA ARG A 77 -9.14 -20.74 -14.93
C ARG A 77 -7.78 -20.92 -15.63
N ASP A 78 -7.50 -22.15 -16.04
CA ASP A 78 -6.29 -22.49 -16.79
C ASP A 78 -6.53 -22.38 -18.30
N VAL A 79 -5.49 -21.98 -19.03
CA VAL A 79 -5.52 -21.90 -20.51
C VAL A 79 -4.25 -22.47 -21.12
N LYS A 80 -4.34 -22.91 -22.39
CA LYS A 80 -3.20 -23.43 -23.14
C LYS A 80 -2.86 -22.50 -24.30
N VAL A 81 -1.65 -21.96 -24.30
CA VAL A 81 -1.13 -21.04 -25.34
C VAL A 81 0.23 -21.52 -25.78
N ALA A 82 0.46 -21.68 -27.09
CA ALA A 82 1.73 -22.14 -27.66
C ALA A 82 2.32 -23.41 -26.99
N GLY A 83 1.45 -24.36 -26.61
CA GLY A 83 1.85 -25.60 -25.94
C GLY A 83 2.06 -25.49 -24.43
N LEU A 84 2.13 -24.28 -23.86
CA LEU A 84 2.29 -24.02 -22.44
C LEU A 84 0.94 -23.97 -21.72
N VAL A 85 0.88 -24.50 -20.50
CA VAL A 85 -0.29 -24.38 -19.61
C VAL A 85 -0.08 -23.20 -18.66
N ILE A 86 -0.87 -22.16 -18.85
CA ILE A 86 -0.89 -20.97 -17.98
C ILE A 86 -1.98 -21.19 -16.94
N ARG A 87 -1.58 -21.15 -15.66
CA ARG A 87 -2.48 -21.45 -14.55
C ARG A 87 -3.01 -20.20 -13.88
N GLY A 88 -4.26 -20.29 -13.41
CA GLY A 88 -4.86 -19.29 -12.53
C GLY A 88 -5.37 -18.01 -13.19
N GLY A 89 -5.38 -17.94 -14.53
CA GLY A 89 -6.04 -16.89 -15.31
C GLY A 89 -5.61 -15.46 -14.96
N MET A 90 -6.59 -14.55 -14.94
CA MET A 90 -6.45 -13.10 -14.81
C MET A 90 -5.69 -12.45 -15.98
N LEU A 91 -6.10 -12.77 -17.21
CA LEU A 91 -5.48 -12.29 -18.43
C LEU A 91 -6.50 -12.18 -19.57
N TYR A 92 -6.19 -11.38 -20.59
CA TYR A 92 -6.98 -11.30 -21.81
C TYR A 92 -6.41 -12.26 -22.86
N LEU A 93 -7.26 -13.06 -23.48
CA LEU A 93 -6.90 -14.04 -24.49
C LEU A 93 -7.84 -13.94 -25.70
N GLY A 94 -7.29 -13.79 -26.89
CA GLY A 94 -8.04 -13.80 -28.15
C GLY A 94 -7.34 -13.00 -29.23
N ARG A 95 -7.97 -12.91 -30.41
CA ARG A 95 -7.32 -12.34 -31.61
C ARG A 95 -7.46 -10.84 -31.78
N SER A 96 -8.42 -10.22 -31.09
CA SER A 96 -8.67 -8.80 -31.21
C SER A 96 -9.29 -8.23 -29.96
N MET A 97 -8.80 -7.06 -29.56
CA MET A 97 -9.33 -6.23 -28.49
C MET A 97 -8.80 -4.82 -28.73
N ALA A 98 -9.70 -3.83 -28.80
CA ALA A 98 -9.27 -2.45 -28.80
C ALA A 98 -8.65 -2.11 -27.44
N ASP A 99 -7.61 -1.28 -27.43
CA ASP A 99 -7.08 -0.69 -26.21
C ASP A 99 -8.14 0.15 -25.47
N ALA A 100 -7.83 0.60 -24.25
CA ALA A 100 -8.80 1.28 -23.41
C ALA A 100 -9.23 2.64 -24.00
N ALA A 101 -8.35 3.27 -24.79
CA ALA A 101 -8.61 4.52 -25.50
C ALA A 101 -9.38 4.33 -26.82
N GLY A 102 -9.47 3.09 -27.34
CA GLY A 102 -10.10 2.77 -28.62
C GLY A 102 -9.26 3.13 -29.87
N ASN A 103 -7.97 3.41 -29.70
CA ASN A 103 -7.08 3.90 -30.76
C ASN A 103 -6.11 2.83 -31.29
N GLY A 104 -5.99 1.70 -30.60
CA GLY A 104 -5.01 0.66 -30.90
C GLY A 104 -5.45 -0.73 -30.45
N VAL A 105 -4.49 -1.65 -30.45
CA VAL A 105 -4.65 -3.00 -29.91
C VAL A 105 -4.31 -2.99 -28.43
N GLU A 106 -5.10 -3.67 -27.60
CA GLU A 106 -4.85 -3.78 -26.16
C GLU A 106 -3.46 -4.37 -25.87
N PRO A 107 -2.56 -3.63 -25.18
CA PRO A 107 -1.19 -4.09 -24.91
C PRO A 107 -1.11 -5.42 -24.16
N ALA A 108 -2.07 -5.71 -23.28
CA ALA A 108 -2.12 -6.93 -22.49
C ALA A 108 -2.73 -8.15 -23.22
N LEU A 109 -3.25 -7.98 -24.45
CA LEU A 109 -3.96 -9.04 -25.16
C LEU A 109 -3.00 -10.13 -25.61
N ILE A 110 -3.19 -11.34 -25.09
CA ILE A 110 -2.50 -12.52 -25.60
C ILE A 110 -3.25 -13.01 -26.85
N ASP A 111 -2.67 -12.73 -28.03
CA ASP A 111 -3.11 -13.35 -29.28
C ASP A 111 -2.41 -14.72 -29.47
N PRO A 112 -3.16 -15.84 -29.41
CA PRO A 112 -2.59 -17.18 -29.54
C PRO A 112 -2.16 -17.54 -30.97
N THR A 113 -2.49 -16.71 -31.96
CA THR A 113 -2.14 -16.93 -33.38
C THR A 113 -0.77 -16.34 -33.75
N LEU A 114 -0.22 -15.45 -32.93
CA LEU A 114 1.07 -14.84 -33.22
C LEU A 114 2.24 -15.84 -33.00
N PRO A 115 3.30 -15.83 -33.84
CA PRO A 115 4.37 -16.83 -33.80
C PRO A 115 5.21 -16.85 -32.52
N VAL A 116 5.41 -18.00 -31.86
CA VAL A 116 6.22 -18.11 -30.64
C VAL A 116 7.49 -18.92 -30.90
N ASP A 117 8.68 -18.34 -30.67
CA ASP A 117 9.98 -19.04 -30.80
C ASP A 117 10.39 -19.62 -29.44
N GLY A 118 9.81 -20.78 -29.11
CA GLY A 118 10.11 -21.50 -27.86
C GLY A 118 11.53 -22.06 -27.77
N ALA A 119 12.27 -22.13 -28.89
CA ALA A 119 13.64 -22.64 -28.91
C ALA A 119 14.65 -21.59 -28.42
N ARG A 120 14.36 -20.30 -28.58
CA ARG A 120 15.24 -19.19 -28.17
C ARG A 120 14.50 -18.09 -27.40
N PRO A 121 13.91 -18.36 -26.23
CA PRO A 121 13.22 -17.32 -25.47
C PRO A 121 14.16 -16.16 -25.11
N ASP A 122 13.64 -14.93 -25.19
CA ASP A 122 14.36 -13.70 -24.81
C ASP A 122 14.20 -13.44 -23.31
N TRP A 123 14.94 -14.14 -22.45
CA TRP A 123 14.76 -14.00 -20.99
C TRP A 123 15.16 -12.63 -20.45
N THR A 124 16.03 -11.91 -21.18
CA THR A 124 16.62 -10.63 -20.79
C THR A 124 15.82 -9.44 -21.30
N GLY A 125 14.85 -9.66 -22.20
CA GLY A 125 14.04 -8.59 -22.78
C GLY A 125 14.81 -7.69 -23.74
N GLU A 126 15.86 -8.21 -24.39
CA GLU A 126 16.72 -7.45 -25.31
C GLU A 126 15.95 -6.88 -26.51
N THR A 127 14.88 -7.57 -26.91
CA THR A 127 14.05 -7.20 -28.06
C THR A 127 12.78 -6.43 -27.66
N MET A 128 12.67 -6.02 -26.39
CA MET A 128 11.47 -5.41 -25.84
C MET A 128 11.63 -3.89 -25.72
N ASP A 129 10.66 -3.17 -26.27
CA ASP A 129 10.56 -1.71 -26.13
C ASP A 129 10.18 -1.30 -24.70
N TYR A 130 10.38 -0.01 -24.38
CA TYR A 130 10.11 0.53 -23.04
C TYR A 130 8.63 0.46 -22.64
N TRP A 131 7.70 0.54 -23.60
CA TRP A 131 6.25 0.40 -23.42
C TRP A 131 5.74 -0.80 -24.22
N PRO A 132 5.98 -2.04 -23.75
CA PRO A 132 5.75 -3.22 -24.58
C PRO A 132 4.26 -3.54 -24.73
N SER A 133 3.86 -3.92 -25.95
CA SER A 133 2.60 -4.62 -26.21
C SER A 133 2.90 -6.09 -26.54
N TYR A 134 2.02 -7.01 -26.13
CA TYR A 134 2.12 -8.42 -26.52
C TYR A 134 2.16 -8.59 -28.06
N SER A 135 1.41 -7.76 -28.81
CA SER A 135 1.37 -7.84 -30.28
C SER A 135 2.71 -7.52 -30.94
N ASP A 136 3.46 -6.60 -30.32
CA ASP A 136 4.62 -5.97 -30.95
C ASP A 136 5.93 -6.65 -30.54
N ILE A 137 5.92 -7.33 -29.39
CA ILE A 137 7.10 -8.05 -28.91
C ILE A 137 7.42 -9.24 -29.82
N SER A 138 8.72 -9.49 -29.98
CA SER A 138 9.24 -10.52 -30.88
C SER A 138 8.72 -11.92 -30.52
N PRO A 139 8.74 -12.89 -31.46
CA PRO A 139 8.45 -14.30 -31.17
C PRO A 139 9.23 -14.87 -29.97
N ARG A 140 10.48 -14.42 -29.79
CA ARG A 140 11.35 -14.79 -28.66
C ARG A 140 10.89 -14.15 -27.36
N GLY A 141 10.46 -12.88 -27.41
CA GLY A 141 9.87 -12.18 -26.29
C GLY A 141 8.54 -12.81 -25.84
N ARG A 142 7.67 -13.19 -26.77
CA ARG A 142 6.43 -13.92 -26.46
C ARG A 142 6.70 -15.27 -25.81
N ALA A 143 7.72 -15.99 -26.26
CA ALA A 143 8.13 -17.24 -25.63
C ALA A 143 8.55 -17.04 -24.16
N ALA A 144 9.38 -16.03 -23.87
CA ALA A 144 9.80 -15.72 -22.50
C ALA A 144 8.64 -15.25 -21.62
N TYR A 145 7.78 -14.37 -22.15
CA TYR A 145 6.58 -13.90 -21.45
C TYR A 145 5.62 -15.04 -21.09
N LEU A 146 5.26 -15.87 -22.06
CA LEU A 146 4.35 -17.01 -21.84
C LEU A 146 4.96 -18.04 -20.90
N ALA A 147 6.29 -18.26 -20.95
CA ALA A 147 6.97 -19.13 -20.01
C ALA A 147 7.00 -18.56 -18.58
N TRP A 148 7.14 -17.24 -18.41
CA TRP A 148 7.01 -16.58 -17.10
C TRP A 148 5.59 -16.69 -16.53
N LEU A 149 4.55 -16.53 -17.37
CA LEU A 149 3.16 -16.78 -16.99
C LEU A 149 2.94 -18.23 -16.55
N ALA A 150 3.42 -19.20 -17.36
CA ALA A 150 3.32 -20.62 -17.06
C ALA A 150 4.12 -21.03 -15.80
N GLY A 151 5.21 -20.32 -15.52
CA GLY A 151 6.02 -20.43 -14.30
C GLY A 151 5.38 -19.81 -13.06
N GLY A 152 4.12 -19.38 -13.13
CA GLY A 152 3.37 -18.88 -11.98
C GLY A 152 3.66 -17.41 -11.63
N ARG A 153 4.28 -16.64 -12.55
CA ARG A 153 4.50 -15.20 -12.38
C ARG A 153 5.26 -14.85 -11.09
N SER A 154 6.27 -15.63 -10.76
CA SER A 154 6.92 -15.60 -9.43
C SER A 154 8.44 -15.46 -9.48
N ASN A 155 9.07 -15.54 -10.65
CA ASN A 155 10.52 -15.41 -10.77
C ASN A 155 10.95 -13.95 -10.46
N PRO A 156 11.68 -13.68 -9.36
CA PRO A 156 12.07 -12.32 -8.97
C PRO A 156 13.10 -11.70 -9.92
N ARG A 157 13.72 -12.51 -10.81
CA ARG A 157 14.67 -12.06 -11.83
C ARG A 157 14.07 -11.93 -13.22
N ALA A 158 12.75 -12.05 -13.35
CA ALA A 158 12.08 -11.83 -14.64
C ALA A 158 12.36 -10.42 -15.15
N TYR A 159 12.56 -10.27 -16.47
CA TYR A 159 12.63 -8.96 -17.08
C TYR A 159 11.33 -8.19 -16.81
N ILE A 160 11.45 -6.94 -16.33
CA ILE A 160 10.31 -6.21 -15.78
C ILE A 160 9.23 -5.90 -16.83
N GLY A 161 9.60 -5.77 -18.11
CA GLY A 161 8.64 -5.55 -19.19
C GLY A 161 7.60 -6.67 -19.30
N TYR A 162 7.97 -7.92 -19.01
CA TYR A 162 7.01 -9.04 -18.95
C TYR A 162 6.00 -8.90 -17.82
N VAL A 163 6.45 -8.36 -16.68
CA VAL A 163 5.56 -8.07 -15.54
C VAL A 163 4.60 -6.95 -15.90
N PHE A 164 5.07 -5.92 -16.62
CA PHE A 164 4.24 -4.81 -17.07
C PHE A 164 3.16 -5.25 -18.08
N VAL A 165 3.48 -6.07 -19.08
CA VAL A 165 2.46 -6.59 -20.03
C VAL A 165 1.33 -7.30 -19.30
N TYR A 166 1.64 -8.08 -18.26
CA TYR A 166 0.62 -8.72 -17.42
C TYR A 166 -0.14 -7.73 -16.53
N PHE A 167 0.58 -6.78 -15.93
CA PHE A 167 0.01 -5.74 -15.09
C PHE A 167 -1.00 -4.86 -15.86
N TYR A 168 -0.74 -4.55 -17.14
CA TYR A 168 -1.66 -3.79 -18.00
C TYR A 168 -3.05 -4.44 -18.07
N GLY A 169 -3.12 -5.78 -18.08
CA GLY A 169 -4.39 -6.49 -18.07
C GLY A 169 -5.15 -6.35 -16.75
N LEU A 170 -4.43 -6.45 -15.62
CA LEU A 170 -5.02 -6.23 -14.29
C LEU A 170 -5.51 -4.79 -14.12
N GLU A 171 -4.69 -3.84 -14.57
CA GLU A 171 -4.95 -2.41 -14.56
C GLU A 171 -6.19 -2.07 -15.38
N ARG A 172 -6.28 -2.54 -16.63
CA ARG A 172 -7.48 -2.41 -17.47
C ARG A 172 -8.72 -2.96 -16.76
N ARG A 173 -8.65 -4.21 -16.29
CA ARG A 173 -9.78 -4.88 -15.68
C ARG A 173 -10.34 -4.11 -14.48
N LEU A 174 -9.44 -3.60 -13.62
CA LEU A 174 -9.80 -2.78 -12.46
C LEU A 174 -10.42 -1.44 -12.85
N LEU A 175 -9.90 -0.77 -13.88
CA LEU A 175 -10.24 0.62 -14.19
C LEU A 175 -11.46 0.76 -15.11
N THR A 176 -11.78 -0.24 -15.93
CA THR A 176 -12.81 -0.09 -16.98
C THR A 176 -13.98 -1.07 -16.89
N GLU A 177 -13.75 -2.29 -16.38
CA GLU A 177 -14.71 -3.40 -16.54
C GLU A 177 -15.30 -3.91 -15.23
N LEU A 178 -14.64 -3.68 -14.10
CA LEU A 178 -15.02 -4.21 -12.79
C LEU A 178 -16.50 -3.98 -12.40
N PRO A 179 -17.11 -2.79 -12.58
CA PRO A 179 -18.51 -2.55 -12.21
C PRO A 179 -19.52 -3.42 -12.96
N GLY A 180 -19.17 -3.93 -14.16
CA GLY A 180 -20.04 -4.77 -14.98
C GLY A 180 -19.92 -6.27 -14.72
N THR A 181 -19.13 -6.68 -13.73
CA THR A 181 -18.83 -8.09 -13.45
C THR A 181 -19.89 -8.73 -12.55
N PRO A 182 -20.10 -10.07 -12.59
CA PRO A 182 -21.11 -10.74 -11.78
C PRO A 182 -20.89 -10.61 -10.26
N ASP A 183 -19.63 -10.60 -9.82
CA ASP A 183 -19.23 -10.37 -8.43
C ASP A 183 -18.03 -9.40 -8.38
N PRO A 184 -18.30 -8.08 -8.45
CA PRO A 184 -17.26 -7.06 -8.42
C PRO A 184 -16.41 -7.11 -7.15
N ALA A 185 -16.99 -7.56 -6.04
CA ALA A 185 -16.31 -7.62 -4.76
C ALA A 185 -15.29 -8.76 -4.69
N ALA A 186 -15.64 -9.96 -5.16
CA ALA A 186 -14.68 -11.05 -5.27
C ALA A 186 -13.58 -10.71 -6.28
N GLU A 187 -13.95 -10.18 -7.45
CA GLU A 187 -12.97 -9.86 -8.50
C GLU A 187 -12.01 -8.73 -8.07
N PHE A 188 -12.50 -7.68 -7.39
CA PHE A 188 -11.65 -6.62 -6.83
C PHE A 188 -10.60 -7.17 -5.85
N ARG A 189 -11.00 -8.08 -4.93
CA ARG A 189 -10.06 -8.69 -3.97
C ARG A 189 -9.00 -9.52 -4.67
N LEU A 190 -9.38 -10.28 -5.69
CA LEU A 190 -8.44 -11.12 -6.45
C LEU A 190 -7.45 -10.26 -7.23
N LEU A 191 -7.93 -9.24 -7.94
CA LEU A 191 -7.09 -8.34 -8.75
C LEU A 191 -6.13 -7.52 -7.87
N THR A 192 -6.64 -6.85 -6.84
CA THR A 192 -5.77 -6.08 -5.92
C THR A 192 -4.83 -6.97 -5.12
N GLY A 193 -5.26 -8.20 -4.78
CA GLY A 193 -4.39 -9.22 -4.17
C GLY A 193 -3.23 -9.60 -5.08
N GLU A 194 -3.48 -9.82 -6.36
CA GLU A 194 -2.44 -10.13 -7.34
C GLU A 194 -1.48 -8.95 -7.56
N VAL A 195 -1.99 -7.72 -7.64
CA VAL A 195 -1.13 -6.51 -7.72
C VAL A 195 -0.22 -6.40 -6.48
N ARG A 196 -0.77 -6.62 -5.27
CA ARG A 196 0.04 -6.64 -4.03
C ARG A 196 1.09 -7.77 -4.04
N ARG A 197 0.74 -8.96 -4.57
CA ARG A 197 1.68 -10.09 -4.70
C ARG A 197 2.84 -9.74 -5.63
N LEU A 198 2.55 -9.19 -6.80
CA LEU A 198 3.57 -8.74 -7.74
C LEU A 198 4.43 -7.64 -7.13
N LEU A 199 3.82 -6.66 -6.46
CA LEU A 199 4.55 -5.60 -5.75
C LEU A 199 5.50 -6.19 -4.69
N GLY A 200 5.08 -7.23 -3.96
CA GLY A 200 5.95 -7.93 -3.01
C GLY A 200 7.18 -8.58 -3.65
N ILE A 201 7.07 -9.08 -4.88
CA ILE A 201 8.16 -9.73 -5.62
C ILE A 201 9.08 -8.70 -6.28
N TYR A 202 8.50 -7.66 -6.87
CA TYR A 202 9.20 -6.73 -7.76
C TYR A 202 9.40 -5.33 -7.18
N ARG A 203 9.18 -5.12 -5.87
CA ARG A 203 9.35 -3.82 -5.18
C ARG A 203 10.69 -3.13 -5.46
N GLY A 204 11.75 -3.88 -5.68
CA GLY A 204 13.07 -3.32 -6.00
C GLY A 204 13.13 -2.54 -7.32
N ASN A 205 12.14 -2.69 -8.21
CA ASN A 205 12.01 -1.90 -9.42
C ASN A 205 11.16 -0.64 -9.15
N ARG A 206 11.82 0.53 -9.11
CA ARG A 206 11.18 1.82 -8.79
C ARG A 206 9.98 2.15 -9.67
N SER A 207 10.04 1.88 -10.97
CA SER A 207 8.91 2.17 -11.88
C SER A 207 7.71 1.30 -11.55
N PHE A 208 7.91 -0.01 -11.39
CA PHE A 208 6.84 -0.93 -11.04
C PHE A 208 6.27 -0.66 -9.65
N GLU A 209 7.12 -0.37 -8.66
CA GLU A 209 6.71 0.03 -7.31
C GLU A 209 5.76 1.24 -7.36
N GLN A 210 6.12 2.27 -8.13
CA GLN A 210 5.32 3.48 -8.27
C GLN A 210 3.96 3.20 -8.91
N TYR A 211 3.92 2.52 -10.06
CA TYR A 211 2.67 2.27 -10.77
C TYR A 211 1.73 1.34 -10.01
N ALA A 212 2.25 0.25 -9.43
CA ALA A 212 1.44 -0.70 -8.69
C ALA A 212 0.89 -0.10 -7.39
N SER A 213 1.71 0.66 -6.65
CA SER A 213 1.24 1.34 -5.44
C SER A 213 0.20 2.42 -5.77
N SER A 214 0.48 3.24 -6.80
CA SER A 214 -0.45 4.28 -7.24
C SER A 214 -1.79 3.69 -7.74
N LEU A 215 -1.77 2.55 -8.44
CA LEU A 215 -2.99 1.85 -8.84
C LEU A 215 -3.80 1.44 -7.61
N LEU A 216 -3.16 0.75 -6.65
CA LEU A 216 -3.82 0.29 -5.42
C LEU A 216 -4.43 1.45 -4.64
N ASP A 217 -3.70 2.55 -4.48
CA ASP A 217 -4.17 3.74 -3.78
C ASP A 217 -5.38 4.37 -4.50
N CYS A 218 -5.34 4.49 -5.83
CA CYS A 218 -6.41 5.11 -6.59
C CYS A 218 -7.69 4.25 -6.63
N VAL A 219 -7.55 2.93 -6.81
CA VAL A 219 -8.73 2.04 -6.89
C VAL A 219 -9.34 1.75 -5.51
N ALA A 220 -8.63 2.06 -4.42
CA ALA A 220 -9.17 1.89 -3.07
C ALA A 220 -10.49 2.65 -2.86
N ILE A 221 -10.69 3.80 -3.49
CA ILE A 221 -11.98 4.54 -3.38
C ILE A 221 -13.17 3.80 -4.00
N LEU A 222 -12.92 2.75 -4.78
CA LEU A 222 -13.92 1.93 -5.43
C LEU A 222 -14.11 0.58 -4.72
N ASP A 223 -13.39 0.30 -3.64
CA ASP A 223 -13.42 -0.99 -2.95
C ASP A 223 -14.84 -1.31 -2.44
N PRO A 224 -15.54 -2.28 -3.07
CA PRO A 224 -16.90 -2.65 -2.65
C PRO A 224 -16.90 -3.49 -1.36
N THR A 225 -15.74 -3.91 -0.88
CA THR A 225 -15.55 -4.74 0.30
C THR A 225 -15.25 -3.94 1.55
N ALA A 226 -14.82 -2.68 1.39
CA ALA A 226 -14.53 -1.79 2.50
C ALA A 226 -15.77 -1.61 3.39
N ARG A 227 -15.56 -1.66 4.70
CA ARG A 227 -16.59 -1.44 5.71
C ARG A 227 -16.11 -0.40 6.71
N TRP A 228 -17.01 0.51 7.06
CA TRP A 228 -16.81 1.61 8.02
C TRP A 228 -17.18 1.22 9.46
N ASN A 229 -17.60 -0.02 9.69
CA ASN A 229 -18.09 -0.51 10.98
C ASN A 229 -16.98 -0.95 11.94
N GLY A 230 -15.71 -0.80 11.56
CA GLY A 230 -14.54 -1.04 12.41
C GLY A 230 -13.73 0.24 12.68
N PRO A 231 -12.61 0.14 13.42
CA PRO A 231 -11.67 1.24 13.56
C PRO A 231 -11.13 1.65 12.18
N PRO A 232 -10.70 2.92 12.00
CA PRO A 232 -10.04 3.34 10.77
C PRO A 232 -8.76 2.51 10.55
N PRO A 233 -8.36 2.26 9.29
CA PRO A 233 -7.09 1.61 9.00
C PRO A 233 -5.91 2.34 9.65
N ALA A 234 -4.85 1.59 9.98
CA ALA A 234 -3.60 2.20 10.42
C ALA A 234 -2.87 2.81 9.22
N PHE A 235 -2.55 4.10 9.30
CA PHE A 235 -1.84 4.82 8.25
C PHE A 235 -0.44 5.17 8.76
N PRO A 236 0.62 4.58 8.19
CA PRO A 236 1.97 4.69 8.76
C PRO A 236 2.60 6.07 8.58
N GLU A 237 2.16 6.86 7.58
CA GLU A 237 2.77 8.15 7.24
C GLU A 237 1.71 9.21 6.91
N TRP A 238 2.04 10.47 7.21
CA TRP A 238 1.27 11.60 6.72
C TRP A 238 1.63 11.88 5.26
N THR A 239 0.60 12.15 4.45
CA THR A 239 0.72 12.46 3.02
C THR A 239 0.07 13.80 2.72
N TYR A 240 0.43 14.42 1.58
CA TYR A 240 -0.16 15.69 1.13
C TYR A 240 -1.64 15.57 0.71
N GLU A 241 -2.14 14.35 0.53
CA GLU A 241 -3.55 14.04 0.31
C GLU A 241 -4.03 13.07 1.39
N LEU A 242 -5.32 13.12 1.72
CA LEU A 242 -5.91 12.14 2.64
C LEU A 242 -5.83 10.72 2.02
N PRO A 243 -5.43 9.70 2.80
CA PRO A 243 -5.41 8.31 2.33
C PRO A 243 -6.75 7.90 1.72
N ALA A 244 -6.72 7.15 0.62
CA ALA A 244 -7.92 6.79 -0.14
C ALA A 244 -8.91 5.95 0.70
N GLU A 245 -8.40 5.00 1.51
CA GLU A 245 -9.23 4.20 2.41
C GLU A 245 -9.88 5.05 3.51
N LEU A 246 -9.19 6.07 4.02
CA LEU A 246 -9.76 7.02 4.97
C LEU A 246 -10.88 7.85 4.32
N ARG A 247 -10.63 8.38 3.12
CA ARG A 247 -11.65 9.11 2.34
C ARG A 247 -12.88 8.24 2.07
N LEU A 248 -12.67 6.97 1.72
CA LEU A 248 -13.74 6.00 1.48
C LEU A 248 -14.60 5.80 2.72
N GLY A 249 -14.00 5.47 3.87
CA GLY A 249 -14.75 5.21 5.10
C GLY A 249 -15.46 6.46 5.64
N LEU A 250 -14.83 7.63 5.58
CA LEU A 250 -15.49 8.91 5.90
C LEU A 250 -16.67 9.19 4.96
N GLY A 251 -16.50 8.95 3.66
CA GLY A 251 -17.58 9.08 2.68
C GLY A 251 -18.75 8.14 2.98
N GLN A 252 -18.48 6.90 3.38
CA GLN A 252 -19.50 5.92 3.75
C GLN A 252 -20.27 6.34 5.02
N LEU A 253 -19.58 6.78 6.07
CA LEU A 253 -20.20 7.26 7.31
C LEU A 253 -21.13 8.45 7.04
N VAL A 254 -20.66 9.41 6.25
CA VAL A 254 -21.42 10.63 5.91
C VAL A 254 -22.61 10.33 4.99
N ALA A 255 -22.43 9.46 3.98
CA ALA A 255 -23.54 9.04 3.11
C ALA A 255 -24.65 8.33 3.90
N ALA A 256 -24.28 7.54 4.91
CA ALA A 256 -25.22 6.85 5.79
C ALA A 256 -25.82 7.74 6.89
N GLY A 257 -25.44 9.03 6.97
CA GLY A 257 -25.88 9.96 8.01
C GLY A 257 -25.46 9.56 9.42
N ARG A 258 -24.40 8.75 9.54
CA ARG A 258 -23.93 8.21 10.83
C ARG A 258 -23.04 9.25 11.54
N PRO A 259 -23.12 9.34 12.88
CA PRO A 259 -22.11 10.05 13.66
C PRO A 259 -20.72 9.48 13.40
N LEU A 260 -19.71 10.33 13.22
CA LEU A 260 -18.32 9.92 13.10
C LEU A 260 -17.81 9.41 14.46
N PRO A 261 -17.32 8.16 14.56
CA PRO A 261 -16.66 7.70 15.77
C PRO A 261 -15.40 8.52 16.08
N ALA A 262 -15.00 8.60 17.36
CA ALA A 262 -13.85 9.37 17.81
C ALA A 262 -12.57 9.01 17.02
N ASP A 263 -12.28 7.72 16.83
CA ASP A 263 -11.09 7.27 16.10
C ASP A 263 -11.09 7.72 14.63
N TRP A 264 -12.24 7.67 13.96
CA TRP A 264 -12.39 8.16 12.59
C TRP A 264 -12.20 9.68 12.51
N ALA A 265 -12.73 10.42 13.48
CA ALA A 265 -12.54 11.86 13.57
C ALA A 265 -11.08 12.23 13.81
N LEU A 266 -10.38 11.51 14.69
CA LEU A 266 -8.96 11.71 14.94
C LEU A 266 -8.11 11.33 13.73
N ALA A 267 -8.40 10.21 13.06
CA ALA A 267 -7.74 9.81 11.82
C ALA A 267 -7.91 10.88 10.73
N TRP A 268 -9.14 11.42 10.57
CA TRP A 268 -9.37 12.52 9.65
C TRP A 268 -8.52 13.74 10.00
N TYR A 269 -8.50 14.17 11.26
CA TYR A 269 -7.72 15.33 11.66
C TYR A 269 -6.22 15.11 11.51
N THR A 270 -5.69 13.95 11.88
CA THR A 270 -4.24 13.66 11.85
C THR A 270 -3.68 13.56 10.43
N HIS A 271 -4.49 13.08 9.48
CA HIS A 271 -4.10 12.93 8.07
C HIS A 271 -4.58 14.07 7.16
N HIS A 272 -5.28 15.07 7.69
CA HIS A 272 -5.68 16.22 6.87
C HIS A 272 -4.44 17.05 6.45
N PRO A 273 -4.37 17.56 5.21
CA PRO A 273 -3.16 18.23 4.72
C PRO A 273 -2.81 19.54 5.45
N GLU A 274 -3.80 20.18 6.07
CA GLU A 274 -3.68 21.50 6.71
C GLU A 274 -3.64 21.43 8.25
N THR A 275 -3.40 20.25 8.81
CA THR A 275 -3.42 20.01 10.25
C THR A 275 -2.14 19.32 10.68
N ARG A 276 -1.76 19.56 11.94
CA ARG A 276 -0.67 18.88 12.63
C ARG A 276 -1.04 18.79 14.10
N LEU A 277 -0.65 17.69 14.74
CA LEU A 277 -0.68 17.60 16.20
C LEU A 277 0.48 18.40 16.79
N ARG A 278 0.25 19.06 17.93
CA ARG A 278 1.30 19.73 18.70
C ARG A 278 2.07 18.75 19.57
N THR A 279 3.19 19.19 20.12
CA THR A 279 4.10 18.37 20.92
C THR A 279 3.43 17.58 22.06
N PRO A 280 2.47 18.11 22.85
CA PRO A 280 1.82 17.32 23.89
C PRO A 280 1.13 16.06 23.36
N ALA A 281 0.35 16.20 22.30
CA ALA A 281 -0.32 15.10 21.62
C ALA A 281 0.65 14.10 20.98
N GLN A 282 1.81 14.56 20.49
CA GLN A 282 2.84 13.69 19.92
C GLN A 282 3.64 12.93 20.98
N ARG A 283 3.94 13.57 22.12
CA ARG A 283 4.77 12.99 23.20
C ARG A 283 3.98 12.02 24.07
N CYS A 284 2.69 12.28 24.25
CA CYS A 284 1.80 11.54 25.13
C CYS A 284 0.62 10.98 24.30
N PRO A 285 0.87 10.11 23.29
CA PRO A 285 -0.15 9.71 22.33
C PRO A 285 -1.30 8.92 22.97
N ASP A 286 -0.99 8.08 23.97
CA ASP A 286 -1.99 7.24 24.64
C ASP A 286 -2.88 8.09 25.55
N GLU A 287 -2.29 8.97 26.37
CA GLU A 287 -3.04 9.90 27.22
C GLU A 287 -3.83 10.92 26.40
N PHE A 288 -3.27 11.37 25.27
CA PHE A 288 -3.97 12.22 24.31
C PHE A 288 -5.17 11.51 23.69
N HIS A 289 -5.02 10.27 23.26
CA HIS A 289 -6.12 9.51 22.66
C HIS A 289 -7.25 9.26 23.67
N GLU A 290 -6.91 8.89 24.91
CA GLU A 290 -7.89 8.69 25.97
C GLU A 290 -8.66 9.99 26.30
N LEU A 291 -7.93 11.09 26.52
CA LEU A 291 -8.55 12.37 26.81
C LEU A 291 -9.37 12.90 25.63
N PHE A 292 -8.85 12.79 24.40
CA PHE A 292 -9.57 13.17 23.20
C PHE A 292 -10.89 12.40 23.10
N THR A 293 -10.86 11.08 23.29
CA THR A 293 -12.05 10.23 23.18
C THR A 293 -13.11 10.62 24.22
N ALA A 294 -12.72 10.82 25.47
CA ALA A 294 -13.63 11.26 26.53
C ALA A 294 -14.26 12.62 26.20
N ARG A 295 -13.45 13.63 25.86
CA ARG A 295 -13.95 14.99 25.53
C ARG A 295 -14.77 15.01 24.24
N TYR A 296 -14.47 14.13 23.29
CA TYR A 296 -15.23 13.98 22.07
C TYR A 296 -16.64 13.48 22.36
N GLN A 297 -16.78 12.47 23.22
CA GLN A 297 -18.07 11.94 23.66
C GLN A 297 -18.85 12.97 24.49
N GLU A 298 -18.20 13.71 25.37
CA GLU A 298 -18.84 14.82 26.11
C GLU A 298 -19.42 15.89 25.16
N ARG A 299 -18.68 16.24 24.10
CA ARG A 299 -19.05 17.34 23.19
C ARG A 299 -20.03 16.93 22.08
N PHE A 300 -19.90 15.70 21.58
CA PHE A 300 -20.62 15.24 20.38
C PHE A 300 -21.49 14.00 20.62
N GLY A 301 -21.56 13.48 21.85
CA GLY A 301 -22.31 12.26 22.17
C GLY A 301 -21.77 11.07 21.37
N ASP A 302 -22.66 10.44 20.60
CA ASP A 302 -22.32 9.31 19.72
C ASP A 302 -21.36 9.68 18.57
N GLY A 303 -21.20 10.98 18.29
CA GLY A 303 -20.16 11.50 17.41
C GLY A 303 -20.57 12.70 16.55
N LEU A 304 -19.59 13.24 15.82
CA LEU A 304 -19.81 14.40 14.95
C LEU A 304 -20.61 13.99 13.70
N VAL A 305 -21.84 14.51 13.57
CA VAL A 305 -22.65 14.34 12.36
C VAL A 305 -22.22 15.35 11.31
N VAL A 306 -21.75 14.85 10.16
CA VAL A 306 -21.32 15.66 9.02
C VAL A 306 -22.34 15.54 7.89
N LYS A 307 -22.76 16.68 7.33
CA LYS A 307 -23.68 16.70 6.18
C LYS A 307 -22.91 16.42 4.88
N PRO A 308 -23.45 15.61 3.96
CA PRO A 308 -22.82 15.36 2.67
C PRO A 308 -22.73 16.64 1.83
N ASN A 309 -21.66 16.77 1.07
CA ASN A 309 -21.53 17.76 0.01
C ASN A 309 -21.97 17.19 -1.35
N LYS A 310 -21.97 18.04 -2.39
CA LYS A 310 -22.35 17.63 -3.75
C LYS A 310 -21.21 16.90 -4.50
N THR A 311 -19.96 17.14 -4.12
CA THR A 311 -18.78 16.56 -4.78
C THR A 311 -18.71 15.06 -4.53
N ARG A 312 -18.50 14.27 -5.58
CA ARG A 312 -18.30 12.82 -5.48
C ARG A 312 -16.86 12.48 -5.16
N LEU A 313 -16.67 11.41 -4.38
CA LEU A 313 -15.35 10.85 -4.08
C LEU A 313 -14.68 10.44 -5.39
N SER A 314 -13.50 10.98 -5.66
CA SER A 314 -12.77 10.73 -6.91
C SER A 314 -11.27 10.61 -6.69
N SER A 315 -10.59 9.99 -7.65
CA SER A 315 -9.13 9.88 -7.74
C SER A 315 -8.69 10.02 -9.20
N ARG A 316 -7.48 10.51 -9.41
CA ARG A 316 -6.85 10.64 -10.73
C ARG A 316 -5.67 9.69 -10.79
N TYR A 317 -5.63 8.88 -11.85
CA TYR A 317 -4.62 7.86 -12.03
C TYR A 317 -3.96 8.00 -13.40
N PHE A 318 -2.64 7.84 -13.46
CA PHE A 318 -1.89 7.75 -14.71
C PHE A 318 -1.49 6.29 -14.93
N PRO A 319 -2.16 5.57 -15.86
CA PRO A 319 -1.89 4.17 -16.10
C PRO A 319 -0.47 3.90 -16.57
N ALA A 320 0.02 2.71 -16.23
CA ALA A 320 1.24 2.16 -16.81
C ALA A 320 0.99 1.71 -18.26
N SER A 321 -0.19 1.23 -18.60
CA SER A 321 -0.50 0.85 -19.97
C SER A 321 -0.66 2.09 -20.86
N GLY A 322 0.12 2.16 -21.93
CA GLY A 322 -0.07 3.17 -22.99
C GLY A 322 -1.44 3.10 -23.66
N GLY A 323 -2.14 1.96 -23.53
CA GLY A 323 -3.47 1.72 -24.11
C GLY A 323 -4.57 2.62 -23.56
N PHE A 324 -4.36 3.35 -22.47
CA PHE A 324 -5.32 4.34 -21.95
C PHE A 324 -5.21 5.71 -22.60
N GLY A 325 -4.09 6.04 -23.24
CA GLY A 325 -3.89 7.33 -23.91
C GLY A 325 -3.85 8.56 -22.99
N GLY A 326 -3.85 8.40 -21.66
CA GLY A 326 -3.78 9.52 -20.73
C GLY A 326 -4.27 9.21 -19.32
N GLU A 327 -4.56 10.27 -18.57
CA GLU A 327 -5.10 10.21 -17.21
C GLU A 327 -6.50 9.56 -17.19
N VAL A 328 -6.73 8.68 -16.22
CA VAL A 328 -8.02 8.09 -15.91
C VAL A 328 -8.57 8.74 -14.64
N LYS A 329 -9.78 9.30 -14.74
CA LYS A 329 -10.53 9.79 -13.58
C LYS A 329 -11.44 8.68 -13.05
N LEU A 330 -11.19 8.27 -11.80
CA LEU A 330 -12.06 7.37 -11.05
C LEU A 330 -13.03 8.17 -10.21
N GLU A 331 -14.29 7.75 -10.19
CA GLU A 331 -15.32 8.38 -9.37
C GLU A 331 -16.19 7.30 -8.72
N ASN A 332 -16.38 7.41 -7.40
CA ASN A 332 -17.35 6.60 -6.69
C ASN A 332 -18.72 7.30 -6.78
N PRO A 333 -19.71 6.71 -7.48
CA PRO A 333 -20.98 7.38 -7.75
C PRO A 333 -21.84 7.54 -6.49
N ASN A 334 -21.58 6.75 -5.45
CA ASN A 334 -22.43 6.61 -4.28
C ASN A 334 -21.96 7.45 -3.09
N LEU A 335 -20.71 7.92 -3.09
CA LEU A 335 -20.08 8.51 -1.92
C LEU A 335 -19.68 9.97 -2.14
N PRO A 336 -19.92 10.85 -1.14
CA PRO A 336 -19.42 12.21 -1.16
C PRO A 336 -17.91 12.25 -0.91
N ASP A 337 -17.21 13.21 -1.53
CA ASP A 337 -15.83 13.54 -1.16
C ASP A 337 -15.84 14.54 -0.01
N VAL A 338 -15.62 14.05 1.20
CA VAL A 338 -15.58 14.88 2.40
C VAL A 338 -14.19 15.36 2.75
N GLY A 339 -13.15 14.93 2.02
CA GLY A 339 -11.75 15.16 2.40
C GLY A 339 -11.35 16.64 2.45
N LYS A 340 -12.05 17.51 1.71
CA LYS A 340 -11.79 18.97 1.65
C LYS A 340 -12.75 19.81 2.49
N LEU A 341 -13.60 19.19 3.31
CA LEU A 341 -14.54 19.94 4.16
C LEU A 341 -13.80 20.59 5.32
N THR A 342 -13.80 21.93 5.38
CA THR A 342 -13.12 22.68 6.44
C THR A 342 -13.93 22.74 7.74
N GLY A 343 -15.27 22.86 7.66
CA GLY A 343 -16.13 23.01 8.84
C GLY A 343 -15.99 21.90 9.88
N PRO A 344 -16.06 20.60 9.52
CA PRO A 344 -15.80 19.50 10.45
C PRO A 344 -14.38 19.56 11.03
N VAL A 345 -13.37 19.82 10.18
CA VAL A 345 -11.96 19.89 10.60
C VAL A 345 -11.73 21.03 11.61
N THR A 346 -12.39 22.18 11.46
CA THR A 346 -12.34 23.27 12.44
C THR A 346 -12.92 22.87 13.78
N LYS A 347 -14.09 22.19 13.81
CA LYS A 347 -14.68 21.71 15.08
C LYS A 347 -13.76 20.71 15.80
N LEU A 348 -13.08 19.86 15.04
CA LEU A 348 -12.10 18.92 15.56
C LEU A 348 -10.85 19.65 16.08
N ARG A 349 -10.39 20.68 15.36
CA ARG A 349 -9.27 21.54 15.77
C ARG A 349 -9.52 22.13 17.15
N ASP A 350 -10.67 22.77 17.37
CA ASP A 350 -11.01 23.40 18.66
C ASP A 350 -10.93 22.40 19.82
N LEU A 351 -11.45 21.19 19.60
CA LEU A 351 -11.42 20.13 20.61
C LEU A 351 -9.99 19.62 20.85
N ILE A 352 -9.24 19.38 19.79
CA ILE A 352 -7.87 18.86 19.87
C ILE A 352 -6.94 19.87 20.53
N GLU A 353 -7.11 21.16 20.25
CA GLU A 353 -6.35 22.23 20.91
C GLU A 353 -6.65 22.25 22.41
N ALA A 354 -7.91 22.18 22.82
CA ALA A 354 -8.27 22.10 24.24
C ALA A 354 -7.70 20.85 24.94
N VAL A 355 -7.79 19.68 24.31
CA VAL A 355 -7.20 18.42 24.82
C VAL A 355 -5.68 18.53 24.93
N THR A 356 -5.04 19.15 23.93
CA THR A 356 -3.59 19.37 23.92
C THR A 356 -3.15 20.31 25.05
N ASP A 357 -3.92 21.36 25.31
CA ASP A 357 -3.62 22.33 26.36
C ASP A 357 -3.83 21.73 27.76
N ASP A 358 -4.86 20.90 27.96
CA ASP A 358 -5.05 20.13 29.20
C ASP A 358 -3.84 19.21 29.49
N LEU A 359 -3.23 18.61 28.46
CA LEU A 359 -2.07 17.72 28.59
C LEU A 359 -0.71 18.44 28.69
N ASP A 360 -0.67 19.75 28.51
CA ASP A 360 0.58 20.48 28.36
C ASP A 360 1.48 20.39 29.61
N ALA A 361 0.90 20.43 30.82
CA ALA A 361 1.65 20.29 32.07
C ALA A 361 2.35 18.93 32.19
N TYR A 362 1.60 17.84 31.94
CA TYR A 362 2.13 16.47 31.92
C TYR A 362 3.22 16.31 30.86
N SER A 363 2.93 16.74 29.62
CA SER A 363 3.89 16.64 28.53
C SER A 363 5.19 17.41 28.80
N ARG A 364 5.10 18.61 29.37
CA ARG A 364 6.27 19.42 29.74
C ARG A 364 7.10 18.76 30.83
N HIS A 365 6.47 18.09 31.79
CA HIS A 365 7.19 17.33 32.81
C HIS A 365 7.99 16.18 32.19
N LEU A 366 7.36 15.35 31.35
CA LEU A 366 8.04 14.24 30.65
C LEU A 366 9.12 14.72 29.69
N GLY A 367 8.93 15.89 29.07
CA GLY A 367 9.94 16.51 28.21
C GLY A 367 11.20 16.97 28.96
N ARG A 368 11.10 17.28 30.25
CA ARG A 368 12.23 17.68 31.11
C ARG A 368 12.85 16.50 31.85
N HIS A 369 12.08 15.46 32.13
CA HIS A 369 12.52 14.28 32.87
C HIS A 369 12.19 13.00 32.06
N PRO A 370 13.03 12.65 31.07
CA PRO A 370 12.86 11.43 30.31
C PRO A 370 12.95 10.21 31.24
N GLY A 371 11.87 9.43 31.33
CA GLY A 371 11.79 8.24 32.21
C GLY A 371 10.91 8.41 33.45
N ASP A 372 10.39 9.62 33.72
CA ASP A 372 9.47 9.87 34.84
C ASP A 372 8.02 9.44 34.56
N THR A 373 7.77 8.78 33.42
CA THR A 373 6.47 8.20 33.08
C THR A 373 5.99 7.31 34.22
N GLY A 374 4.85 7.66 34.82
CA GLY A 374 4.29 6.92 35.94
C GLY A 374 4.85 7.21 37.33
N SER A 375 5.81 8.13 37.44
CA SER A 375 6.19 8.66 38.76
C SER A 375 4.99 9.33 39.43
N PRO A 376 4.90 9.36 40.77
CA PRO A 376 3.83 10.09 41.47
C PRO A 376 3.72 11.57 41.05
N ALA A 377 4.86 12.19 40.72
CA ALA A 377 4.92 13.56 40.22
C ALA A 377 4.31 13.70 38.82
N ALA A 378 4.57 12.76 37.91
CA ALA A 378 3.97 12.74 36.58
C ALA A 378 2.46 12.42 36.66
N VAL A 379 2.06 11.43 37.45
CA VAL A 379 0.65 11.05 37.63
C VAL A 379 -0.18 12.20 38.21
N ALA A 380 0.38 12.98 39.14
CA ALA A 380 -0.29 14.15 39.70
C ALA A 380 -0.57 15.26 38.67
N LEU A 381 0.12 15.25 37.52
CA LEU A 381 -0.06 16.21 36.42
C LEU A 381 -1.02 15.69 35.33
N LEU A 382 -1.50 14.45 35.43
CA LEU A 382 -2.47 13.91 34.47
C LEU A 382 -3.80 14.67 34.57
N PRO A 383 -4.42 15.04 33.43
CA PRO A 383 -5.76 15.59 33.42
C PRO A 383 -6.77 14.62 34.03
N LYS A 384 -7.84 15.18 34.63
CA LYS A 384 -8.94 14.37 35.15
C LYS A 384 -9.53 13.50 34.03
N GLY A 385 -9.77 12.24 34.33
CA GLY A 385 -10.36 11.28 33.38
C GLY A 385 -9.36 10.55 32.50
N VAL A 386 -8.05 10.81 32.64
CA VAL A 386 -7.00 10.02 31.99
C VAL A 386 -6.50 8.93 32.94
N SER A 387 -6.55 7.68 32.50
CA SER A 387 -5.97 6.56 33.22
C SER A 387 -4.46 6.54 33.08
N TYR A 388 -3.74 6.37 34.19
CA TYR A 388 -2.35 5.95 34.09
C TYR A 388 -2.32 4.47 33.73
N ARG A 389 -1.70 4.13 32.60
CA ARG A 389 -1.35 2.74 32.26
C ARG A 389 0.11 2.53 32.61
N ALA A 390 0.36 1.67 33.60
CA ALA A 390 1.73 1.24 33.89
C ALA A 390 2.31 0.60 32.63
N ASP A 391 3.43 1.13 32.15
CA ASP A 391 4.07 0.70 30.93
C ASP A 391 4.58 -0.74 31.14
N GLU A 392 3.91 -1.74 30.55
CA GLU A 392 4.34 -3.16 30.62
C GLU A 392 5.76 -3.36 30.03
N ARG A 393 6.34 -2.33 29.41
CA ARG A 393 7.73 -2.31 28.94
C ARG A 393 8.75 -2.07 30.05
N THR A 394 8.38 -1.51 31.20
CA THR A 394 9.32 -1.17 32.27
C THR A 394 9.60 -2.32 33.25
N GLU A 395 8.78 -3.38 33.28
CA GLU A 395 9.05 -4.55 34.14
C GLU A 395 10.14 -5.49 33.61
N ARG A 396 10.57 -5.35 32.35
CA ARG A 396 11.60 -6.23 31.78
C ARG A 396 13.03 -5.77 32.01
N PHE A 397 13.25 -4.55 32.51
CA PHE A 397 14.56 -4.00 32.84
C PHE A 397 14.51 -3.08 34.08
N GLY A 398 14.29 -3.67 35.25
CA GLY A 398 14.54 -3.05 36.56
C GLY A 398 15.38 -3.98 37.44
N PRO A 399 16.32 -3.47 38.26
CA PRO A 399 17.46 -4.24 38.73
C PRO A 399 17.16 -5.16 39.92
N GLY A 400 17.63 -6.40 39.82
CA GLY A 400 18.13 -7.17 40.96
C GLY A 400 17.11 -7.74 41.95
N ARG A 401 16.62 -8.95 41.67
CA ARG A 401 16.46 -9.95 42.75
C ARG A 401 17.54 -11.03 42.57
N ARG A 402 18.62 -10.90 43.34
CA ARG A 402 19.51 -12.03 43.64
C ARG A 402 18.72 -13.02 44.50
N ALA A 403 18.20 -14.08 43.90
CA ALA A 403 17.82 -15.27 44.64
C ALA A 403 19.07 -16.14 44.78
N ALA A 404 19.45 -16.41 46.02
CA ALA A 404 20.57 -17.26 46.39
C ALA A 404 20.34 -18.71 45.92
N SER A 405 21.28 -19.24 45.14
CA SER A 405 21.38 -20.69 44.91
C SER A 405 21.96 -21.35 46.15
N THR A 406 21.11 -21.93 46.99
CA THR A 406 21.52 -22.94 47.97
C THR A 406 21.47 -24.31 47.29
N THR A 407 22.63 -24.78 46.82
CA THR A 407 22.80 -26.16 46.38
C THR A 407 22.76 -27.07 47.61
N MET A 408 21.65 -27.77 47.80
CA MET A 408 21.52 -28.82 48.80
C MET A 408 21.98 -30.15 48.20
N ALA A 409 23.01 -30.73 48.81
CA ALA A 409 23.59 -32.01 48.43
C ALA A 409 22.59 -33.17 48.60
N ALA A 410 22.33 -33.92 47.53
CA ALA A 410 21.64 -35.20 47.61
C ALA A 410 22.67 -36.31 47.82
N ARG A 411 22.62 -36.90 49.03
CA ARG A 411 23.34 -38.11 49.41
C ARG A 411 22.82 -39.32 48.62
N SER A 412 23.74 -40.04 48.00
CA SER A 412 23.55 -41.40 47.51
C SER A 412 23.67 -42.40 48.67
N SER A 413 22.58 -43.11 48.98
CA SER A 413 22.66 -44.39 49.69
C SER A 413 21.38 -45.23 49.53
N GLN A 414 21.45 -46.27 48.69
CA GLN A 414 20.73 -47.55 48.80
C GLN A 414 21.31 -48.48 47.71
N ARG A 415 22.32 -49.31 47.98
CA ARG A 415 22.34 -50.67 48.55
C ARG A 415 21.48 -51.73 47.83
N ARG A 416 22.23 -52.72 47.30
CA ARG A 416 21.93 -54.15 47.04
C ARG A 416 21.07 -54.41 45.79
N SER A 417 21.49 -55.19 44.81
CA SER A 417 22.21 -56.49 44.88
C SER A 417 23.13 -56.68 43.69
#